data_AF-A0A5J6RJ57-F1
#
_entry.id   AF-A0A5J6RJ57-F1
#
_cell.length_a   1.000
_cell.length_b   1.000
_cell.length_c   1.000
_cell.angle_alpha   90.00
_cell.angle_beta   90.00
_cell.angle_gamma   90.00
#
_symmetry.space_group_name_H-M   'P 1'
#
loop_
_entity.id
_entity.type
_entity.pdbx_description
1 polymer ?
#
loop_
_entity_poly.entity_id
_entity_poly.type
_entity_poly.pdbx_seq_one_letter_code
_entity_poly.pdbx_strand_id
1 'polypeptide(L)'
;MKKDVLMTKQQLLAEEQKKLFKNRKVVQLNKFIKGDVSPFTVNDLKIFKLIISKVDSKDSLFQDFYEITTDEIRHLNINEKHLYSETKKSLKRLANIYITFEEENSFREVGLIRNDFKFDKYSKKILINFNDDMSEYLINLKKNFFMYDLIDIVNFKYKHTLKLYEYFKSNSLNVIKLKVETIKEILDLKNKYIRYTNFKKDVIEVIIDEINTSSNTLYLKYSEEKIGPKVEYIIFHVTRINSDVLLEGSISESRPYSYLYEKECKYLGKYYTVQSVTLEDNLIVLKEQHSNNQTNIVCENRDKLEEQLKKLFPNDFVQDSKDTELDEIERLSAIKDFRAFKSKVVEKFRGKEIGNNMPGFDEDTIFKIDEDSGYLFNTETGKIITKEESLVIWKYLYNNKDKVGQVQIIKPEFINNIEQFINKIIYITKNDSFGNKESIKYVVTDIKEELDSKGITKYRLHINNLEDPTQDVEKSKSLLTFEQIKLFIEENSVEKNYSSYNE
;
A
#
# COMPACT_ATOMS: atom_id res chain seq x y z
N MET A 1 39.20 -27.43 -26.99
CA MET A 1 37.92 -27.97 -26.49
C MET A 1 37.80 -27.62 -25.02
N LYS A 2 36.91 -26.69 -24.65
CA LYS A 2 36.59 -26.42 -23.24
C LYS A 2 35.88 -27.67 -22.71
N LYS A 3 36.36 -28.25 -21.60
CA LYS A 3 35.63 -29.26 -20.85
C LYS A 3 34.38 -28.55 -20.30
N ASP A 4 33.22 -28.82 -20.87
CA ASP A 4 31.96 -28.52 -20.22
C ASP A 4 31.94 -29.29 -18.91
N VAL A 5 32.02 -28.56 -17.80
CA VAL A 5 31.90 -29.14 -16.46
C VAL A 5 30.46 -29.63 -16.34
N LEU A 6 30.27 -30.95 -16.36
CA LEU A 6 28.95 -31.57 -16.20
C LEU A 6 28.34 -31.08 -14.88
N MET A 7 27.18 -30.45 -14.96
CA MET A 7 26.46 -30.00 -13.77
C MET A 7 26.02 -31.20 -12.92
N THR A 8 26.09 -31.06 -11.60
CA THR A 8 25.61 -32.07 -10.67
C THR A 8 24.08 -32.19 -10.74
N LYS A 9 23.52 -33.34 -10.33
CA LYS A 9 22.05 -33.54 -10.27
C LYS A 9 21.33 -32.46 -9.46
N GLN A 10 21.96 -31.96 -8.40
CA GLN A 10 21.42 -30.86 -7.58
C GLN A 10 21.43 -29.52 -8.32
N GLN A 11 22.49 -29.24 -9.08
CA GLN A 11 22.57 -28.02 -9.90
C GLN A 11 21.53 -28.05 -11.03
N LEU A 12 21.36 -29.19 -11.70
CA LEU A 12 20.34 -29.36 -12.73
C LEU A 12 18.92 -29.14 -12.17
N LEU A 13 18.62 -29.74 -11.01
CA LEU A 13 17.32 -29.54 -10.35
C LEU A 13 17.09 -28.07 -9.96
N ALA A 14 18.12 -27.38 -9.45
CA ALA A 14 18.02 -25.97 -9.10
C ALA A 14 17.81 -25.07 -10.34
N GLU A 15 18.41 -25.40 -11.48
CA GLU A 15 18.16 -24.69 -12.75
C GLU A 15 16.74 -24.94 -13.27
N GLU A 16 16.24 -26.17 -13.19
CA GLU A 16 14.85 -26.50 -13.55
C GLU A 16 13.85 -25.74 -12.67
N GLN A 17 14.08 -25.70 -11.35
CA GLN A 17 13.27 -24.90 -10.42
C GLN A 17 13.28 -23.41 -10.80
N LYS A 18 14.45 -22.83 -11.06
CA LYS A 18 14.58 -21.43 -11.48
C LYS A 18 13.86 -21.14 -12.79
N LYS A 19 13.90 -22.09 -13.74
CA LYS A 19 13.22 -21.97 -15.03
C LYS A 19 11.70 -22.06 -14.87
N LEU A 20 11.22 -23.01 -14.09
CA LEU A 20 9.79 -23.28 -13.90
C LEU A 20 9.10 -22.16 -13.11
N PHE A 21 9.76 -21.66 -12.05
CA PHE A 21 9.23 -20.60 -11.19
C PHE A 21 9.75 -19.21 -11.54
N LYS A 22 10.29 -19.03 -12.74
CA LYS A 22 10.76 -17.73 -13.20
C LYS A 22 9.61 -16.71 -13.15
N ASN A 23 9.86 -15.56 -12.53
CA ASN A 23 8.88 -14.47 -12.36
C ASN A 23 7.61 -14.86 -11.57
N ARG A 24 7.57 -16.03 -10.90
CA ARG A 24 6.47 -16.40 -10.01
C ARG A 24 6.64 -15.67 -8.68
N LYS A 25 5.76 -14.70 -8.42
CA LYS A 25 5.74 -13.96 -7.17
C LYS A 25 4.57 -14.41 -6.30
N VAL A 26 4.82 -14.49 -5.01
CA VAL A 26 3.79 -14.63 -3.99
C VAL A 26 3.47 -13.22 -3.50
N VAL A 27 2.19 -12.82 -3.53
CA VAL A 27 1.73 -11.51 -3.05
C VAL A 27 0.64 -11.73 -2.01
N GLN A 28 0.77 -11.11 -0.84
CA GLN A 28 -0.20 -11.23 0.24
C GLN A 28 -0.14 -10.03 1.18
N LEU A 29 -1.26 -9.73 1.84
CA LEU A 29 -1.37 -8.67 2.84
C LEU A 29 -0.50 -9.00 4.08
N ASN A 30 0.16 -7.99 4.65
CA ASN A 30 1.05 -8.15 5.82
C ASN A 30 0.31 -8.80 7.02
N LYS A 31 -0.98 -8.49 7.20
CA LYS A 31 -1.81 -9.06 8.28
C LYS A 31 -1.79 -10.59 8.29
N PHE A 32 -1.68 -11.23 7.12
CA PHE A 32 -1.73 -12.69 6.99
C PHE A 32 -0.57 -13.40 7.72
N ILE A 33 0.57 -12.74 7.95
CA ILE A 33 1.72 -13.33 8.67
C ILE A 33 1.39 -13.64 10.14
N LYS A 34 0.49 -12.86 10.74
CA LYS A 34 0.10 -13.01 12.16
C LYS A 34 -0.72 -14.28 12.41
N GLY A 35 -1.25 -14.93 11.38
CA GLY A 35 -2.07 -16.12 11.53
C GLY A 35 -1.29 -17.36 11.98
N ASP A 36 -1.87 -18.18 12.87
CA ASP A 36 -1.22 -19.40 13.37
C ASP A 36 -1.14 -20.48 12.28
N VAL A 37 0.08 -20.93 11.95
CA VAL A 37 0.32 -22.01 10.97
C VAL A 37 0.83 -23.30 11.62
N SER A 38 0.73 -23.41 12.95
CA SER A 38 1.04 -24.61 13.72
C SER A 38 0.42 -25.90 13.18
N PRO A 39 -0.83 -25.91 12.68
CA PRO A 39 -1.44 -27.14 12.16
C PRO A 39 -0.85 -27.62 10.83
N PHE A 40 -0.12 -26.78 10.12
CA PHE A 40 0.44 -27.07 8.81
C PHE A 40 1.89 -27.58 8.88
N THR A 41 2.25 -28.39 7.88
CA THR A 41 3.61 -28.79 7.56
C THR A 41 4.24 -27.79 6.58
N VAL A 42 5.58 -27.84 6.43
CA VAL A 42 6.27 -26.99 5.46
C VAL A 42 5.77 -27.21 4.01
N ASN A 43 5.41 -28.46 3.67
CA ASN A 43 4.93 -28.79 2.33
C ASN A 43 3.53 -28.23 2.07
N ASP A 44 2.65 -28.22 3.08
CA ASP A 44 1.34 -27.56 2.95
C ASP A 44 1.51 -26.08 2.63
N LEU A 45 2.40 -25.41 3.38
CA LEU A 45 2.63 -23.99 3.20
C LEU A 45 3.24 -23.73 1.82
N LYS A 46 4.22 -24.52 1.36
CA LYS A 46 4.77 -24.37 0.00
C LYS A 46 3.71 -24.57 -1.09
N ILE A 47 2.87 -25.60 -0.97
CA ILE A 47 1.75 -25.82 -1.91
C ILE A 47 0.80 -24.61 -1.87
N PHE A 48 0.48 -24.12 -0.69
CA PHE A 48 -0.38 -22.95 -0.53
C PHE A 48 0.22 -21.69 -1.17
N LYS A 49 1.51 -21.43 -0.95
CA LYS A 49 2.22 -20.30 -1.59
C LYS A 49 2.34 -20.46 -3.10
N LEU A 50 2.48 -21.68 -3.61
CA LEU A 50 2.38 -21.95 -5.05
C LEU A 50 1.00 -21.58 -5.58
N ILE A 51 -0.09 -21.92 -4.89
CA ILE A 51 -1.46 -21.54 -5.30
C ILE A 51 -1.63 -20.02 -5.24
N ILE A 52 -1.16 -19.35 -4.17
CA ILE A 52 -1.18 -17.87 -4.06
C ILE A 52 -0.42 -17.22 -5.23
N SER A 53 0.70 -17.81 -5.68
CA SER A 53 1.45 -17.28 -6.83
C SER A 53 0.71 -17.33 -8.18
N LYS A 54 -0.49 -17.93 -8.22
CA LYS A 54 -1.38 -17.95 -9.38
C LYS A 54 -2.41 -16.80 -9.35
N VAL A 55 -2.55 -16.11 -8.23
CA VAL A 55 -3.49 -15.01 -8.04
C VAL A 55 -2.89 -13.72 -8.59
N ASP A 56 -3.66 -12.96 -9.38
CA ASP A 56 -3.33 -11.57 -9.67
C ASP A 56 -3.91 -10.69 -8.56
N SER A 57 -3.03 -10.11 -7.75
CA SER A 57 -3.41 -9.25 -6.62
C SER A 57 -4.16 -7.96 -7.01
N LYS A 58 -4.18 -7.61 -8.31
CA LYS A 58 -4.91 -6.44 -8.83
C LYS A 58 -6.36 -6.75 -9.19
N ASP A 59 -6.73 -8.03 -9.30
CA ASP A 59 -8.09 -8.42 -9.59
C ASP A 59 -9.04 -8.00 -8.45
N SER A 60 -10.30 -7.75 -8.80
CA SER A 60 -11.34 -7.42 -7.81
C SER A 60 -12.05 -8.65 -7.25
N LEU A 61 -11.93 -9.81 -7.92
CA LEU A 61 -12.57 -11.07 -7.56
C LEU A 61 -11.63 -12.23 -7.87
N PHE A 62 -11.75 -13.34 -7.14
CA PHE A 62 -11.05 -14.57 -7.47
C PHE A 62 -11.58 -15.17 -8.76
N GLN A 63 -10.69 -15.88 -9.48
CA GLN A 63 -11.11 -16.79 -10.53
C GLN A 63 -11.84 -17.99 -9.92
N ASP A 64 -12.73 -18.61 -10.68
CA ASP A 64 -13.41 -19.82 -10.24
C ASP A 64 -12.38 -20.89 -9.85
N PHE A 65 -11.40 -21.17 -10.72
CA PHE A 65 -10.38 -22.19 -10.45
C PHE A 65 -8.97 -21.68 -10.80
N TYR A 66 -8.02 -21.96 -9.90
CA TYR A 66 -6.59 -21.79 -10.11
C TYR A 66 -5.94 -23.13 -10.45
N GLU A 67 -5.09 -23.13 -11.48
CA GLU A 67 -4.41 -24.33 -11.97
C GLU A 67 -2.97 -24.44 -11.42
N ILE A 68 -2.70 -25.56 -10.76
CA ILE A 68 -1.34 -26.03 -10.46
C ILE A 68 -1.06 -27.36 -11.14
N THR A 69 0.19 -27.61 -11.51
CA THR A 69 0.59 -28.85 -12.19
C THR A 69 1.35 -29.78 -11.25
N THR A 70 1.31 -31.09 -11.52
CA THR A 70 2.14 -32.05 -10.76
C THR A 70 3.63 -31.77 -10.90
N ASP A 71 4.04 -31.13 -12.00
CA ASP A 71 5.44 -30.77 -12.24
C ASP A 71 5.87 -29.61 -11.32
N GLU A 72 5.04 -28.59 -11.16
CA GLU A 72 5.27 -27.52 -10.17
C GLU A 72 5.39 -28.09 -8.76
N ILE A 73 4.50 -29.00 -8.37
CA ILE A 73 4.55 -29.62 -7.04
C ILE A 73 5.83 -30.44 -6.84
N ARG A 74 6.28 -31.19 -7.86
CA ARG A 74 7.55 -31.92 -7.80
C ARG A 74 8.72 -30.97 -7.52
N HIS A 75 8.73 -29.84 -8.21
CA HIS A 75 9.79 -28.84 -8.09
C HIS A 75 9.72 -28.01 -6.79
N LEU A 76 8.66 -28.13 -5.98
CA LEU A 76 8.63 -27.63 -4.59
C LEU A 76 9.48 -28.46 -3.61
N ASN A 77 10.29 -29.40 -4.11
CA ASN A 77 11.12 -30.32 -3.33
C ASN A 77 10.29 -31.23 -2.41
N ILE A 78 9.14 -31.71 -2.91
CA ILE A 78 8.26 -32.67 -2.23
C ILE A 78 8.64 -34.09 -2.67
N ASN A 79 8.61 -35.05 -1.74
CA ASN A 79 9.01 -36.43 -2.01
C ASN A 79 8.21 -37.07 -3.17
N GLU A 80 8.91 -37.43 -4.24
CA GLU A 80 8.34 -37.91 -5.50
C GLU A 80 7.51 -39.20 -5.33
N LYS A 81 7.91 -40.11 -4.43
CA LYS A 81 7.27 -41.43 -4.28
C LYS A 81 5.80 -41.35 -3.87
N HIS A 82 5.40 -40.27 -3.21
CA HIS A 82 4.05 -40.10 -2.70
C HIS A 82 3.42 -38.78 -3.15
N LEU A 83 3.93 -38.15 -4.21
CA LEU A 83 3.56 -36.80 -4.65
C LEU A 83 2.04 -36.57 -4.69
N TYR A 84 1.29 -37.43 -5.38
CA TYR A 84 -0.17 -37.29 -5.49
C TYR A 84 -0.90 -37.45 -4.15
N SER A 85 -0.51 -38.47 -3.37
CA SER A 85 -1.12 -38.75 -2.05
C SER A 85 -0.84 -37.62 -1.06
N GLU A 86 0.42 -37.14 -1.01
CA GLU A 86 0.83 -36.04 -0.15
C GLU A 86 0.20 -34.71 -0.58
N THR A 87 0.09 -34.45 -1.89
CA THR A 87 -0.64 -33.29 -2.41
C THR A 87 -2.10 -33.33 -1.96
N LYS A 88 -2.79 -34.46 -2.16
CA LYS A 88 -4.18 -34.62 -1.78
C LYS A 88 -4.39 -34.45 -0.28
N LYS A 89 -3.50 -34.99 0.56
CA LYS A 89 -3.53 -34.78 2.02
C LYS A 89 -3.33 -33.30 2.36
N SER A 90 -2.40 -32.63 1.68
CA SER A 90 -2.10 -31.22 1.91
C SER A 90 -3.27 -30.32 1.55
N LEU A 91 -3.89 -30.53 0.37
CA LEU A 91 -5.10 -29.80 -0.03
C LEU A 91 -6.27 -30.05 0.92
N LYS A 92 -6.49 -31.29 1.38
CA LYS A 92 -7.50 -31.56 2.39
C LYS A 92 -7.22 -30.83 3.71
N ARG A 93 -5.96 -30.71 4.12
CA ARG A 93 -5.60 -29.99 5.34
C ARG A 93 -5.81 -28.48 5.18
N LEU A 94 -5.36 -27.91 4.06
CA LEU A 94 -5.59 -26.50 3.71
C LEU A 94 -7.09 -26.16 3.59
N ALA A 95 -7.92 -27.11 3.14
CA ALA A 95 -9.36 -26.88 2.99
C ALA A 95 -10.15 -26.99 4.31
N ASN A 96 -9.68 -27.81 5.27
CA ASN A 96 -10.42 -28.11 6.49
C ASN A 96 -9.90 -27.38 7.73
N ILE A 97 -8.73 -26.75 7.66
CA ILE A 97 -8.15 -26.00 8.76
C ILE A 97 -8.26 -24.51 8.48
N TYR A 98 -8.85 -23.79 9.43
CA TYR A 98 -8.91 -22.35 9.43
C TYR A 98 -7.67 -21.78 10.11
N ILE A 99 -7.16 -20.66 9.61
CA ILE A 99 -6.14 -19.89 10.30
C ILE A 99 -6.82 -18.96 11.28
N THR A 100 -6.45 -19.05 12.56
CA THR A 100 -6.93 -18.15 13.60
C THR A 100 -6.08 -16.88 13.62
N PHE A 101 -6.75 -15.74 13.62
CA PHE A 101 -6.18 -14.42 13.88
C PHE A 101 -6.69 -13.92 15.23
N GLU A 102 -5.78 -13.70 16.18
CA GLU A 102 -6.09 -13.05 17.44
C GLU A 102 -6.21 -11.53 17.23
N GLU A 103 -7.32 -10.94 17.68
CA GLU A 103 -7.58 -9.50 17.73
C GLU A 103 -7.82 -9.08 19.19
N GLU A 104 -7.73 -7.80 19.52
CA GLU A 104 -7.71 -7.33 20.92
C GLU A 104 -8.88 -7.84 21.79
N ASN A 105 -10.07 -7.98 21.21
CA ASN A 105 -11.28 -8.44 21.91
C ASN A 105 -12.02 -9.58 21.19
N SER A 106 -11.43 -10.17 20.15
CA SER A 106 -12.07 -11.25 19.39
C SER A 106 -11.04 -12.13 18.69
N PHE A 107 -11.49 -13.24 18.11
CA PHE A 107 -10.67 -14.02 17.20
C PHE A 107 -11.44 -14.22 15.90
N ARG A 108 -10.72 -14.26 14.78
CA ARG A 108 -11.28 -14.55 13.46
C ARG A 108 -10.66 -15.82 12.92
N GLU A 109 -11.50 -16.74 12.45
CA GLU A 109 -11.08 -17.92 11.69
C GLU A 109 -11.21 -17.63 10.20
N VAL A 110 -10.15 -17.88 9.44
CA VAL A 110 -10.08 -17.61 7.99
C VAL A 110 -9.84 -18.92 7.26
N GLY A 111 -10.79 -19.31 6.39
CA GLY A 111 -10.61 -20.46 5.53
C GLY A 111 -9.62 -20.15 4.40
N LEU A 112 -8.76 -21.12 4.03
CA LEU A 112 -7.73 -20.89 3.02
C LEU A 112 -8.21 -21.23 1.60
N ILE A 113 -8.60 -22.48 1.39
CA ILE A 113 -9.11 -22.97 0.10
C ILE A 113 -10.44 -23.68 0.31
N ARG A 114 -11.27 -23.74 -0.73
CA ARG A 114 -12.51 -24.53 -0.70
C ARG A 114 -12.18 -26.01 -0.78
N ASN A 115 -13.02 -26.83 -0.15
CA ASN A 115 -12.97 -28.30 -0.30
C ASN A 115 -13.62 -28.76 -1.63
N ASP A 116 -13.24 -28.11 -2.74
CA ASP A 116 -13.64 -28.44 -4.11
C ASP A 116 -12.40 -28.37 -5.00
N PHE A 117 -11.59 -29.42 -5.00
CA PHE A 117 -10.41 -29.51 -5.86
C PHE A 117 -10.56 -30.67 -6.85
N LYS A 118 -10.23 -30.41 -8.12
CA LYS A 118 -10.40 -31.37 -9.21
C LYS A 118 -9.05 -31.86 -9.70
N PHE A 119 -8.91 -33.18 -9.74
CA PHE A 119 -7.77 -33.86 -10.36
C PHE A 119 -8.22 -34.36 -11.71
N ASP A 120 -7.90 -33.59 -12.76
CA ASP A 120 -8.24 -33.99 -14.11
C ASP A 120 -7.41 -35.23 -14.49
N LYS A 121 -8.13 -36.29 -14.83
CA LYS A 121 -7.51 -37.53 -15.28
C LYS A 121 -6.70 -37.22 -16.55
N TYR A 122 -5.46 -37.70 -16.61
CA TYR A 122 -4.55 -37.57 -17.75
C TYR A 122 -3.95 -36.18 -18.03
N SER A 123 -4.42 -35.09 -17.41
CA SER A 123 -3.92 -33.74 -17.70
C SER A 123 -2.71 -33.32 -16.86
N LYS A 124 -2.42 -34.02 -15.75
CA LYS A 124 -1.43 -33.62 -14.72
C LYS A 124 -1.73 -32.25 -14.07
N LYS A 125 -2.98 -31.77 -14.19
CA LYS A 125 -3.46 -30.50 -13.62
C LYS A 125 -4.33 -30.74 -12.41
N ILE A 126 -4.28 -29.79 -11.50
CA ILE A 126 -5.09 -29.75 -10.29
C ILE A 126 -5.74 -28.38 -10.24
N LEU A 127 -7.06 -28.35 -10.20
CA LEU A 127 -7.86 -27.13 -10.12
C LEU A 127 -8.28 -26.93 -8.67
N ILE A 128 -8.07 -25.72 -8.14
CA ILE A 128 -8.27 -25.37 -6.73
C ILE A 128 -8.92 -23.99 -6.65
N ASN A 129 -9.77 -23.77 -5.66
CA ASN A 129 -10.49 -22.51 -5.46
C ASN A 129 -10.14 -21.95 -4.08
N PHE A 130 -9.98 -20.64 -3.96
CA PHE A 130 -9.85 -19.99 -2.66
C PHE A 130 -11.18 -19.92 -1.93
N ASN A 131 -11.12 -19.92 -0.60
CA ASN A 131 -12.26 -19.51 0.20
C ASN A 131 -12.43 -17.98 0.08
N ASP A 132 -13.66 -17.48 0.14
CA ASP A 132 -13.97 -16.06 0.00
C ASP A 132 -13.32 -15.23 1.11
N ASP A 133 -13.08 -15.82 2.27
CA ASP A 133 -12.35 -15.20 3.39
C ASP A 133 -10.94 -14.73 3.00
N MET A 134 -10.31 -15.37 2.00
CA MET A 134 -8.97 -15.00 1.53
C MET A 134 -8.94 -13.74 0.66
N SER A 135 -10.10 -13.25 0.22
CA SER A 135 -10.19 -12.09 -0.70
C SER A 135 -9.47 -10.86 -0.14
N GLU A 136 -9.69 -10.55 1.14
CA GLU A 136 -9.06 -9.45 1.86
C GLU A 136 -7.53 -9.53 1.88
N TYR A 137 -6.97 -10.75 1.80
CA TYR A 137 -5.54 -10.97 1.97
C TYR A 137 -4.77 -11.11 0.66
N LEU A 138 -5.44 -11.39 -0.47
CA LEU A 138 -4.77 -11.77 -1.72
C LEU A 138 -5.12 -10.87 -2.92
N ILE A 139 -6.28 -10.22 -2.94
CA ILE A 139 -6.76 -9.43 -4.08
C ILE A 139 -7.11 -7.99 -3.67
N ASN A 140 -7.24 -7.08 -4.65
CA ASN A 140 -7.41 -5.65 -4.43
C ASN A 140 -6.37 -5.03 -3.47
N LEU A 141 -5.13 -5.56 -3.49
CA LEU A 141 -4.07 -5.15 -2.58
C LEU A 141 -3.45 -3.83 -3.06
N LYS A 142 -3.77 -2.73 -2.36
CA LYS A 142 -3.26 -1.38 -2.70
C LYS A 142 -2.08 -0.93 -1.84
N LYS A 143 -2.07 -1.30 -0.55
CA LYS A 143 -1.08 -0.92 0.46
C LYS A 143 -0.90 -2.06 1.47
N ASN A 144 0.17 -2.02 2.27
CA ASN A 144 0.44 -2.96 3.37
C ASN A 144 0.48 -4.43 2.96
N PHE A 145 0.97 -4.71 1.76
CA PHE A 145 1.24 -6.06 1.27
C PHE A 145 2.73 -6.22 1.02
N PHE A 146 3.15 -7.46 0.90
CA PHE A 146 4.51 -7.80 0.53
C PHE A 146 4.53 -8.82 -0.58
N MET A 147 5.66 -8.86 -1.28
CA MET A 147 5.89 -9.83 -2.33
C MET A 147 7.28 -10.44 -2.22
N TYR A 148 7.40 -11.69 -2.66
CA TYR A 148 8.68 -12.36 -2.79
C TYR A 148 8.62 -13.39 -3.92
N ASP A 149 9.78 -13.75 -4.46
CA ASP A 149 9.86 -14.76 -5.52
C ASP A 149 9.64 -16.15 -4.91
N LEU A 150 8.72 -16.93 -5.48
CA LEU A 150 8.37 -18.26 -4.99
C LEU A 150 9.60 -19.17 -4.88
N ILE A 151 10.59 -18.98 -5.77
CA ILE A 151 11.83 -19.75 -5.79
C ILE A 151 12.62 -19.68 -4.47
N ASP A 152 12.54 -18.57 -3.72
CA ASP A 152 13.30 -18.40 -2.48
C ASP A 152 12.85 -19.39 -1.39
N ILE A 153 11.57 -19.76 -1.37
CA ILE A 153 11.00 -20.62 -0.34
C ILE A 153 11.02 -22.11 -0.72
N VAL A 154 11.28 -22.44 -1.99
CA VAL A 154 11.22 -23.81 -2.52
C VAL A 154 12.11 -24.77 -1.73
N ASN A 155 13.28 -24.31 -1.30
CA ASN A 155 14.28 -25.15 -0.65
C ASN A 155 14.23 -25.12 0.89
N PHE A 156 13.31 -24.35 1.49
CA PHE A 156 13.13 -24.34 2.94
C PHE A 156 12.61 -25.68 3.47
N LYS A 157 13.20 -26.20 4.54
CA LYS A 157 12.85 -27.47 5.16
C LYS A 157 12.00 -27.27 6.41
N TYR A 158 12.05 -26.09 7.01
CA TYR A 158 11.31 -25.79 8.23
C TYR A 158 10.24 -24.71 8.00
N LYS A 159 9.04 -24.92 8.57
CA LYS A 159 7.95 -23.94 8.49
C LYS A 159 8.28 -22.62 9.22
N HIS A 160 9.06 -22.69 10.29
CA HIS A 160 9.52 -21.53 11.03
C HIS A 160 10.43 -20.63 10.17
N THR A 161 11.22 -21.23 9.27
CA THR A 161 12.01 -20.49 8.28
C THR A 161 11.11 -19.69 7.35
N LEU A 162 10.04 -20.31 6.84
CA LEU A 162 9.08 -19.64 5.98
C LEU A 162 8.41 -18.46 6.70
N LYS A 163 7.94 -18.64 7.94
CA LYS A 163 7.34 -17.55 8.72
C LYS A 163 8.31 -16.40 8.99
N LEU A 164 9.55 -16.68 9.39
CA LEU A 164 10.53 -15.62 9.66
C LEU A 164 10.96 -14.89 8.39
N TYR A 165 11.13 -15.62 7.29
CA TYR A 165 11.42 -15.04 5.98
C TYR A 165 10.29 -14.11 5.53
N GLU A 166 9.02 -14.54 5.64
CA GLU A 166 7.86 -13.71 5.31
C GLU A 166 7.76 -12.48 6.20
N TYR A 167 8.02 -12.63 7.50
CA TYR A 167 8.09 -11.50 8.43
C TYR A 167 9.12 -10.45 7.96
N PHE A 168 10.34 -10.86 7.62
CA PHE A 168 11.35 -9.94 7.13
C PHE A 168 11.04 -9.34 5.74
N LYS A 169 10.31 -10.06 4.89
CA LYS A 169 9.83 -9.54 3.61
C LYS A 169 8.68 -8.54 3.74
N SER A 170 7.85 -8.68 4.77
CA SER A 170 6.79 -7.70 5.07
C SER A 170 7.27 -6.38 5.62
N ASN A 171 8.53 -6.33 6.00
CA ASN A 171 9.14 -5.20 6.68
C ASN A 171 10.26 -4.60 5.79
N SER A 172 10.35 -3.27 5.72
CA SER A 172 11.38 -2.56 4.94
C SER A 172 12.69 -2.34 5.69
N LEU A 173 12.75 -2.67 6.98
CA LEU A 173 13.87 -2.33 7.86
C LEU A 173 15.07 -3.22 7.65
N ASN A 174 16.26 -2.62 7.67
CA ASN A 174 17.55 -3.32 7.55
C ASN A 174 18.08 -3.77 8.91
N VAL A 175 17.60 -3.20 10.01
CA VAL A 175 17.93 -3.67 11.37
C VAL A 175 16.65 -3.84 12.16
N ILE A 176 16.43 -5.05 12.67
CA ILE A 176 15.19 -5.40 13.35
C ILE A 176 15.50 -5.91 14.76
N LYS A 177 15.16 -5.13 15.79
CA LYS A 177 15.30 -5.55 17.19
C LYS A 177 13.99 -6.14 17.69
N LEU A 178 14.02 -7.40 18.09
CA LEU A 178 12.86 -8.11 18.63
C LEU A 178 13.18 -8.76 19.97
N LYS A 179 12.18 -8.78 20.85
CA LYS A 179 12.22 -9.60 22.07
C LYS A 179 12.22 -11.06 21.68
N VAL A 180 12.89 -11.89 22.48
CA VAL A 180 12.91 -13.35 22.27
C VAL A 180 11.48 -13.92 22.25
N GLU A 181 10.62 -13.43 23.12
CA GLU A 181 9.23 -13.83 23.27
C GLU A 181 8.41 -13.45 22.04
N THR A 182 8.57 -12.24 21.49
CA THR A 182 7.93 -11.83 20.23
C THR A 182 8.36 -12.70 19.04
N ILE A 183 9.64 -13.09 18.97
CA ILE A 183 10.10 -14.01 17.91
C ILE A 183 9.44 -15.38 18.07
N LYS A 184 9.29 -15.87 19.30
CA LYS A 184 8.58 -17.12 19.55
C LYS A 184 7.11 -17.04 19.16
N GLU A 185 6.45 -15.90 19.35
CA GLU A 185 5.08 -15.67 18.89
C GLU A 185 5.00 -15.68 17.37
N ILE A 186 5.87 -14.92 16.68
CA ILE A 186 5.95 -14.92 15.21
C ILE A 186 6.15 -16.34 14.66
N LEU A 187 6.94 -17.16 15.34
CA LEU A 187 7.24 -18.54 14.90
C LEU A 187 6.22 -19.59 15.34
N ASP A 188 5.13 -19.23 16.02
CA ASP A 188 4.16 -20.14 16.63
C ASP A 188 4.82 -21.15 17.62
N LEU A 189 5.78 -20.64 18.38
CA LEU A 189 6.58 -21.37 19.38
C LEU A 189 6.33 -20.85 20.81
N LYS A 190 5.16 -20.24 21.07
CA LYS A 190 4.75 -19.80 22.40
C LYS A 190 4.88 -20.95 23.40
N ASN A 191 5.45 -20.65 24.57
CA ASN A 191 5.74 -21.62 25.65
C ASN A 191 6.73 -22.75 25.31
N LYS A 192 7.36 -22.74 24.13
CA LYS A 192 8.43 -23.70 23.77
C LYS A 192 9.82 -23.09 24.00
N TYR A 193 10.82 -23.97 24.06
CA TYR A 193 12.23 -23.61 24.26
C TYR A 193 12.45 -22.70 25.48
N ILE A 194 12.11 -23.20 26.68
CA ILE A 194 12.24 -22.46 27.95
C ILE A 194 13.66 -21.88 28.11
N ARG A 195 14.68 -22.67 27.75
CA ARG A 195 16.08 -22.21 27.74
C ARG A 195 16.41 -21.51 26.42
N TYR A 196 16.90 -20.27 26.52
CA TYR A 196 17.34 -19.47 25.37
C TYR A 196 18.40 -20.20 24.52
N THR A 197 19.32 -20.94 25.14
CA THR A 197 20.36 -21.70 24.43
C THR A 197 19.79 -22.69 23.41
N ASN A 198 18.69 -23.36 23.76
CA ASN A 198 18.04 -24.32 22.87
C ASN A 198 17.29 -23.57 21.75
N PHE A 199 16.61 -22.46 22.10
CA PHE A 199 15.95 -21.61 21.10
C PHE A 199 16.95 -21.07 20.07
N LYS A 200 18.10 -20.58 20.54
CA LYS A 200 19.18 -20.07 19.68
C LYS A 200 19.68 -21.16 18.73
N LYS A 201 20.14 -22.29 19.29
CA LYS A 201 20.80 -23.35 18.54
C LYS A 201 19.85 -24.10 17.60
N ASP A 202 18.66 -24.44 18.08
CA ASP A 202 17.75 -25.35 17.37
C ASP A 202 16.77 -24.60 16.45
N VAL A 203 16.62 -23.28 16.62
CA VAL A 203 15.65 -22.47 15.87
C VAL A 203 16.33 -21.30 15.16
N ILE A 204 16.93 -20.35 15.87
CA ILE A 204 17.44 -19.11 15.26
C ILE A 204 18.59 -19.39 14.30
N GLU A 205 19.62 -20.12 14.74
CA GLU A 205 20.78 -20.44 13.90
C GLU A 205 20.37 -21.29 12.69
N VAL A 206 19.51 -22.28 12.90
CA VAL A 206 18.99 -23.15 11.82
C VAL A 206 18.22 -22.36 10.78
N ILE A 207 17.31 -21.48 11.19
CA ILE A 207 16.50 -20.68 10.27
C ILE A 207 17.37 -19.68 9.50
N ILE A 208 18.30 -19.00 10.17
CA ILE A 208 19.17 -18.01 9.52
C ILE A 208 20.08 -18.68 8.49
N ASP A 209 20.68 -19.81 8.84
CA ASP A 209 21.51 -20.59 7.91
C ASP A 209 20.70 -21.06 6.70
N GLU A 210 19.47 -21.54 6.92
CA GLU A 210 18.59 -21.97 5.86
C GLU A 210 18.16 -20.83 4.91
N ILE A 211 17.80 -19.65 5.46
CA ILE A 211 17.48 -18.46 4.66
C ILE A 211 18.70 -18.03 3.84
N ASN A 212 19.87 -17.93 4.47
CA ASN A 212 21.10 -17.47 3.81
C ASN A 212 21.62 -18.42 2.73
N THR A 213 21.35 -19.72 2.88
CA THR A 213 21.77 -20.75 1.92
C THR A 213 20.78 -20.92 0.77
N SER A 214 19.48 -20.69 1.02
CA SER A 214 18.42 -21.03 0.07
C SER A 214 17.84 -19.83 -0.68
N SER A 215 17.78 -18.65 -0.04
CA SER A 215 17.22 -17.42 -0.63
C SER A 215 18.32 -16.58 -1.27
N ASN A 216 18.04 -16.03 -2.45
CA ASN A 216 18.98 -15.14 -3.15
C ASN A 216 18.64 -13.65 -2.96
N THR A 217 17.51 -13.34 -2.31
CA THR A 217 17.00 -11.96 -2.18
C THR A 217 17.11 -11.40 -0.77
N LEU A 218 17.36 -12.27 0.23
CA LEU A 218 17.42 -11.92 1.64
C LEU A 218 18.62 -12.61 2.29
N TYR A 219 19.42 -11.83 3.00
CA TYR A 219 20.53 -12.32 3.83
C TYR A 219 20.42 -11.74 5.24
N LEU A 220 20.61 -12.59 6.24
CA LEU A 220 20.40 -12.28 7.65
C LEU A 220 21.66 -12.51 8.46
N LYS A 221 21.99 -11.55 9.33
CA LYS A 221 22.89 -11.71 10.46
C LYS A 221 22.13 -11.36 11.74
N TYR A 222 22.64 -11.77 12.89
CA TYR A 222 22.04 -11.36 14.16
C TYR A 222 23.10 -11.06 15.22
N SER A 223 22.72 -10.23 16.16
CA SER A 223 23.44 -9.98 17.42
C SER A 223 22.46 -10.07 18.59
N GLU A 224 22.99 -10.18 19.80
CA GLU A 224 22.22 -10.40 21.02
C GLU A 224 22.37 -9.22 21.97
N GLU A 225 21.27 -8.80 22.59
CA GLU A 225 21.29 -7.79 23.65
C GLU A 225 20.82 -8.41 24.97
N LYS A 226 21.63 -8.22 26.02
CA LYS A 226 21.37 -8.75 27.35
C LYS A 226 20.80 -7.68 28.26
N ILE A 227 19.83 -8.07 29.08
CA ILE A 227 19.38 -7.32 30.25
C ILE A 227 19.77 -8.14 31.49
N GLY A 228 20.79 -7.67 32.21
CA GLY A 228 21.44 -8.47 33.25
C GLY A 228 22.08 -9.73 32.65
N PRO A 229 21.85 -10.93 33.23
CA PRO A 229 22.40 -12.18 32.70
C PRO A 229 21.57 -12.78 31.54
N LYS A 230 20.33 -12.33 31.34
CA LYS A 230 19.39 -12.89 30.35
C LYS A 230 19.56 -12.18 29.00
N VAL A 231 19.62 -12.95 27.91
CA VAL A 231 19.43 -12.40 26.56
C VAL A 231 17.95 -12.10 26.38
N GLU A 232 17.62 -10.83 26.23
CA GLU A 232 16.24 -10.37 26.16
C GLU A 232 15.84 -10.03 24.72
N TYR A 233 16.78 -9.53 23.91
CA TYR A 233 16.52 -9.15 22.53
C TYR A 233 17.52 -9.80 21.56
N ILE A 234 17.02 -10.07 20.36
CA ILE A 234 17.83 -10.41 19.19
C ILE A 234 17.70 -9.26 18.19
N ILE A 235 18.83 -8.77 17.71
CA ILE A 235 18.92 -7.71 16.70
C ILE A 235 19.31 -8.38 15.39
N PHE A 236 18.37 -8.46 14.45
CA PHE A 236 18.61 -8.97 13.11
C PHE A 236 19.12 -7.85 12.21
N HIS A 237 20.14 -8.15 11.43
CA HIS A 237 20.67 -7.29 10.37
C HIS A 237 20.29 -7.94 9.03
N VAL A 238 19.40 -7.27 8.31
CA VAL A 238 18.78 -7.73 7.08
C VAL A 238 19.40 -7.02 5.89
N THR A 239 20.03 -7.78 5.00
CA THR A 239 20.53 -7.32 3.71
C THR A 239 19.60 -7.83 2.62
N ARG A 240 19.05 -6.94 1.80
CA ARG A 240 18.16 -7.27 0.67
C ARG A 240 18.93 -7.11 -0.64
N ILE A 241 18.89 -8.14 -1.47
CA ILE A 241 19.58 -8.20 -2.76
C ILE A 241 18.49 -8.21 -3.84
N ASN A 242 18.44 -7.17 -4.68
CA ASN A 242 17.46 -6.93 -5.75
C ASN A 242 15.99 -6.88 -5.29
N SER A 243 15.57 -5.79 -4.66
CA SER A 243 14.14 -5.48 -4.50
C SER A 243 13.78 -4.27 -5.35
N ASP A 244 13.34 -4.53 -6.59
CA ASP A 244 12.50 -3.58 -7.30
C ASP A 244 11.21 -3.38 -6.50
N VAL A 245 10.96 -2.11 -6.17
CA VAL A 245 9.73 -1.55 -5.60
C VAL A 245 9.50 -1.80 -4.11
N LEU A 246 10.06 -0.90 -3.29
CA LEU A 246 9.42 -0.45 -2.05
C LEU A 246 8.38 0.60 -2.46
N LEU A 247 7.09 0.33 -2.26
CA LEU A 247 6.07 1.38 -2.33
C LEU A 247 6.17 2.20 -1.04
N GLU A 248 6.78 3.38 -1.14
CA GLU A 248 6.71 4.39 -0.09
C GLU A 248 5.24 4.78 0.11
N GLY A 249 4.70 4.44 1.28
CA GLY A 249 3.40 4.92 1.69
C GLY A 249 3.47 6.44 1.89
N SER A 250 2.68 7.16 1.11
CA SER A 250 2.39 8.59 1.29
C SER A 250 2.08 8.90 2.76
N ILE A 251 2.87 9.81 3.34
CA ILE A 251 2.72 10.37 4.69
C ILE A 251 1.32 11.01 4.77
N SER A 252 0.47 10.52 5.67
CA SER A 252 -0.75 11.25 6.08
C SER A 252 -0.50 11.86 7.46
N GLU A 253 -0.85 13.13 7.58
CA GLU A 253 -0.78 13.94 8.79
C GLU A 253 -1.70 13.37 9.89
N SER A 254 -1.32 13.55 11.17
CA SER A 254 -1.91 12.96 12.39
C SER A 254 -1.38 11.57 12.80
N ARG A 255 -0.07 11.43 13.05
CA ARG A 255 0.48 10.30 13.81
C ARG A 255 0.91 10.72 15.23
N PRO A 256 0.74 9.85 16.25
CA PRO A 256 1.28 10.06 17.59
C PRO A 256 2.81 10.23 17.55
N TYR A 257 3.33 11.11 18.40
CA TYR A 257 4.74 11.52 18.44
C TYR A 257 5.31 12.10 17.13
N SER A 258 4.45 12.65 16.26
CA SER A 258 4.88 13.31 15.02
C SER A 258 5.89 14.45 15.23
N TYR A 259 5.87 15.12 16.38
CA TYR A 259 6.87 16.13 16.76
C TYR A 259 8.29 15.56 16.97
N LEU A 260 8.43 14.24 17.12
CA LEU A 260 9.72 13.55 17.18
C LEU A 260 10.21 13.11 15.79
N TYR A 261 9.39 13.26 14.74
CA TYR A 261 9.79 12.85 13.39
C TYR A 261 10.92 13.74 12.91
N GLU A 262 11.87 13.16 12.19
CA GLU A 262 13.11 13.82 11.70
C GLU A 262 14.07 14.30 12.81
N LYS A 263 13.71 14.19 14.09
CA LYS A 263 14.63 14.49 15.20
C LYS A 263 15.73 13.45 15.29
N GLU A 264 16.94 13.92 15.57
CA GLU A 264 18.13 13.07 15.66
C GLU A 264 18.21 12.36 17.01
N CYS A 265 18.48 11.06 16.99
CA CYS A 265 18.77 10.27 18.19
C CYS A 265 19.96 9.35 17.96
N LYS A 266 20.61 8.98 19.06
CA LYS A 266 21.66 7.97 19.06
C LYS A 266 21.09 6.63 19.50
N TYR A 267 21.23 5.61 18.65
CA TYR A 267 20.77 4.26 18.93
C TYR A 267 21.81 3.25 18.43
N LEU A 268 22.06 2.15 19.16
CA LEU A 268 23.07 1.14 18.76
C LEU A 268 24.44 1.72 18.30
N GLY A 269 24.88 2.83 18.90
CA GLY A 269 26.15 3.48 18.58
C GLY A 269 26.17 4.35 17.32
N LYS A 270 25.04 4.52 16.61
CA LYS A 270 24.90 5.32 15.38
C LYS A 270 23.82 6.40 15.52
N TYR A 271 23.81 7.37 14.61
CA TYR A 271 22.82 8.45 14.56
C TYR A 271 21.68 8.10 13.61
N TYR A 272 20.45 8.26 14.09
CA TYR A 272 19.24 8.01 13.33
C TYR A 272 18.22 9.14 13.51
N THR A 273 17.24 9.19 12.61
CA THR A 273 16.08 10.08 12.66
C THR A 273 14.80 9.25 12.79
N VAL A 274 13.79 9.71 13.53
CA VAL A 274 12.51 8.97 13.59
C VAL A 274 11.76 9.13 12.28
N GLN A 275 11.37 8.01 11.68
CA GLN A 275 10.57 7.98 10.45
C GLN A 275 9.10 7.70 10.74
N SER A 276 8.80 6.86 11.74
CA SER A 276 7.44 6.62 12.18
C SER A 276 7.39 5.98 13.57
N VAL A 277 6.30 6.22 14.30
CA VAL A 277 5.95 5.50 15.54
C VAL A 277 4.55 4.91 15.36
N THR A 278 4.40 3.62 15.63
CA THR A 278 3.14 2.86 15.50
C THR A 278 2.76 2.32 16.87
N LEU A 279 1.59 2.72 17.38
CA LEU A 279 1.12 2.32 18.71
C LEU A 279 0.63 0.86 18.73
N GLU A 280 -0.04 0.40 17.66
CA GLU A 280 -0.62 -0.94 17.55
C GLU A 280 0.42 -2.05 17.77
N ASP A 281 1.62 -1.90 17.20
CA ASP A 281 2.72 -2.87 17.32
C ASP A 281 3.82 -2.39 18.29
N ASN A 282 3.57 -1.32 19.06
CA ASN A 282 4.55 -0.66 19.94
C ASN A 282 5.92 -0.46 19.27
N LEU A 283 5.92 0.08 18.05
CA LEU A 283 7.05 0.07 17.12
C LEU A 283 7.55 1.49 16.83
N ILE A 284 8.85 1.73 17.01
CA ILE A 284 9.54 2.95 16.58
C ILE A 284 10.42 2.59 15.38
N VAL A 285 10.31 3.32 14.27
CA VAL A 285 11.16 3.17 13.09
C VAL A 285 12.11 4.35 13.00
N LEU A 286 13.40 4.06 12.82
CA LEU A 286 14.47 5.05 12.73
C LEU A 286 15.24 4.89 11.41
N LYS A 287 15.67 5.98 10.76
CA LYS A 287 16.51 6.01 9.56
C LYS A 287 17.90 6.55 9.87
N GLU A 288 18.96 5.82 9.49
CA GLU A 288 20.36 6.21 9.71
C GLU A 288 20.69 7.47 8.87
N GLN A 289 21.42 8.43 9.44
CA GLN A 289 21.64 9.73 8.78
C GLN A 289 22.54 9.70 7.55
N HIS A 290 23.43 8.70 7.44
CA HIS A 290 24.43 8.60 6.37
C HIS A 290 24.25 7.35 5.51
N SER A 291 23.08 6.72 5.59
CA SER A 291 22.74 5.57 4.75
C SER A 291 21.23 5.48 4.56
N ASN A 292 20.77 4.70 3.59
CA ASN A 292 19.35 4.37 3.49
C ASN A 292 18.92 3.25 4.45
N ASN A 293 19.74 2.93 5.47
CA ASN A 293 19.39 1.90 6.44
C ASN A 293 18.33 2.40 7.40
N GLN A 294 17.29 1.60 7.56
CA GLN A 294 16.28 1.80 8.59
C GLN A 294 16.42 0.72 9.67
N THR A 295 16.18 1.09 10.92
CA THR A 295 16.10 0.19 12.07
C THR A 295 14.76 0.35 12.78
N ASN A 296 14.37 -0.61 13.62
CA ASN A 296 13.30 -0.38 14.59
C ASN A 296 13.69 -0.61 16.04
N ILE A 297 12.77 -0.19 16.90
CA ILE A 297 12.67 -0.57 18.29
C ILE A 297 11.25 -1.05 18.54
N VAL A 298 11.11 -2.32 18.92
CA VAL A 298 9.83 -2.88 19.38
C VAL A 298 9.79 -2.87 20.90
N CYS A 299 8.75 -2.26 21.43
CA CYS A 299 8.51 -2.11 22.86
C CYS A 299 7.43 -3.08 23.34
N GLU A 300 7.47 -3.37 24.64
CA GLU A 300 6.65 -4.40 25.29
C GLU A 300 5.18 -3.99 25.41
N ASN A 301 4.97 -2.70 25.67
CA ASN A 301 3.70 -2.03 25.84
C ASN A 301 3.92 -0.53 25.59
N ARG A 302 2.84 0.23 25.66
CA ARG A 302 2.85 1.68 25.44
C ARG A 302 3.76 2.42 26.43
N ASP A 303 3.73 2.06 27.71
CA ASP A 303 4.57 2.69 28.74
C ASP A 303 6.08 2.52 28.43
N LYS A 304 6.47 1.32 27.98
CA LYS A 304 7.85 1.02 27.58
C LYS A 304 8.25 1.73 26.29
N LEU A 305 7.30 1.93 25.38
CA LEU A 305 7.50 2.75 24.18
C LEU A 305 7.77 4.20 24.55
N GLU A 306 7.01 4.76 25.48
CA GLU A 306 7.22 6.12 25.98
C GLU A 306 8.53 6.26 26.74
N GLU A 307 8.86 5.33 27.64
CA GLU A 307 10.18 5.30 28.30
C GLU A 307 11.32 5.27 27.27
N GLN A 308 11.13 4.52 26.18
CA GLN A 308 12.13 4.38 25.14
C GLN A 308 12.25 5.66 24.28
N LEU A 309 11.14 6.30 23.92
CA LEU A 309 11.15 7.61 23.26
C LEU A 309 11.79 8.67 24.15
N LYS A 310 11.51 8.64 25.47
CA LYS A 310 12.15 9.51 26.45
C LYS A 310 13.67 9.29 26.54
N LYS A 311 14.13 8.03 26.43
CA LYS A 311 15.57 7.71 26.39
C LYS A 311 16.23 8.19 25.10
N LEU A 312 15.55 8.09 23.97
CA LEU A 312 16.08 8.52 22.67
C LEU A 312 16.10 10.04 22.54
N PHE A 313 15.08 10.71 23.08
CA PHE A 313 14.85 12.15 22.96
C PHE A 313 14.69 12.83 24.33
N PRO A 314 15.69 12.77 25.22
CA PRO A 314 15.54 13.29 26.58
C PRO A 314 15.22 14.80 26.65
N ASN A 315 15.57 15.56 25.61
CA ASN A 315 15.34 17.01 25.53
C ASN A 315 14.10 17.39 24.71
N ASP A 316 13.65 16.54 23.78
CA ASP A 316 12.50 16.79 22.91
C ASP A 316 11.25 16.01 23.33
N PHE A 317 11.38 15.03 24.23
CA PHE A 317 10.28 14.22 24.73
C PHE A 317 9.44 15.01 25.75
N VAL A 318 8.24 15.39 25.34
CA VAL A 318 7.22 15.99 26.21
C VAL A 318 6.55 14.86 27.02
N GLN A 319 6.70 14.90 28.35
CA GLN A 319 6.08 13.94 29.26
C GLN A 319 4.64 14.38 29.58
N ASP A 320 3.65 13.56 29.25
CA ASP A 320 2.26 13.79 29.67
C ASP A 320 2.17 13.64 31.19
N SER A 321 1.91 14.76 31.87
CA SER A 321 1.56 14.77 33.28
C SER A 321 0.06 14.51 33.43
N LYS A 322 -0.25 13.33 33.98
CA LYS A 322 -1.53 12.89 34.57
C LYS A 322 -2.68 12.54 33.61
N ASP A 323 -2.90 11.23 33.51
CA ASP A 323 -4.22 10.60 33.50
C ASP A 323 -5.15 11.24 34.55
N THR A 324 -6.05 12.10 34.10
CA THR A 324 -7.46 12.23 34.51
C THR A 324 -8.03 13.42 33.74
N GLU A 325 -8.47 13.18 32.50
CA GLU A 325 -9.44 13.98 31.70
C GLU A 325 -9.35 13.66 30.19
N LEU A 326 -8.34 12.90 29.74
CA LEU A 326 -8.19 12.47 28.34
C LEU A 326 -8.92 11.15 28.02
N ASP A 327 -9.16 10.30 29.01
CA ASP A 327 -9.93 9.04 28.89
C ASP A 327 -11.46 9.26 28.88
N GLU A 328 -11.91 10.48 29.20
CA GLU A 328 -13.27 10.91 28.91
C GLU A 328 -13.43 11.31 27.45
N ILE A 329 -12.42 11.86 26.76
CA ILE A 329 -12.58 12.31 25.37
C ILE A 329 -12.66 11.14 24.38
N GLU A 330 -11.94 10.04 24.65
CA GLU A 330 -12.07 8.80 23.87
C GLU A 330 -13.37 8.03 24.20
N ARG A 331 -13.84 8.03 25.47
CA ARG A 331 -15.20 7.58 25.82
C ARG A 331 -16.31 8.50 25.30
N LEU A 332 -16.06 9.80 25.14
CA LEU A 332 -16.98 10.80 24.60
C LEU A 332 -17.01 10.78 23.06
N SER A 333 -16.00 10.21 22.41
CA SER A 333 -16.07 9.84 20.99
C SER A 333 -17.12 8.75 20.73
N ALA A 334 -17.47 7.99 21.77
CA ALA A 334 -18.57 7.02 21.78
C ALA A 334 -19.92 7.61 22.21
N ILE A 335 -20.07 8.94 22.38
CA ILE A 335 -21.39 9.56 22.55
C ILE A 335 -21.90 10.09 21.22
N LYS A 336 -22.98 9.45 20.76
CA LYS A 336 -23.96 9.99 19.80
C LYS A 336 -24.62 11.27 20.35
N ASP A 337 -23.93 12.40 20.45
CA ASP A 337 -24.59 13.68 20.75
C ASP A 337 -24.13 14.82 19.85
N PHE A 338 -24.72 14.84 18.66
CA PHE A 338 -24.79 15.97 17.72
C PHE A 338 -25.10 17.31 18.42
N ARG A 339 -25.88 17.28 19.51
CA ARG A 339 -26.26 18.46 20.28
C ARG A 339 -25.07 19.11 20.98
N ALA A 340 -24.16 18.32 21.55
CA ALA A 340 -22.98 18.84 22.24
C ALA A 340 -21.96 19.44 21.26
N PHE A 341 -21.78 18.82 20.09
CA PHE A 341 -20.95 19.38 19.01
C PHE A 341 -21.50 20.74 18.54
N LYS A 342 -22.80 20.81 18.26
CA LYS A 342 -23.44 22.05 17.81
C LYS A 342 -23.28 23.17 18.83
N SER A 343 -23.53 22.91 20.12
CA SER A 343 -23.37 23.92 21.17
C SER A 343 -21.95 24.48 21.26
N LYS A 344 -20.92 23.62 21.19
CA LYS A 344 -19.51 24.06 21.24
C LYS A 344 -19.10 24.89 20.02
N VAL A 345 -19.58 24.53 18.82
CA VAL A 345 -19.28 25.31 17.61
C VAL A 345 -19.99 26.66 17.66
N VAL A 346 -21.26 26.70 18.11
CA VAL A 346 -22.01 27.95 18.29
C VAL A 346 -21.33 28.90 19.28
N GLU A 347 -20.82 28.38 20.39
CA GLU A 347 -20.11 29.18 21.39
C GLU A 347 -18.79 29.75 20.84
N LYS A 348 -17.99 28.93 20.14
CA LYS A 348 -16.67 29.31 19.65
C LYS A 348 -16.71 30.24 18.43
N PHE A 349 -17.69 30.06 17.56
CA PHE A 349 -17.80 30.79 16.29
C PHE A 349 -18.93 31.82 16.26
N ARG A 350 -19.48 32.18 17.42
CA ARG A 350 -20.49 33.23 17.54
C ARG A 350 -20.00 34.54 16.91
N GLY A 351 -20.79 35.12 16.02
CA GLY A 351 -20.45 36.31 15.24
C GLY A 351 -19.40 36.08 14.13
N LYS A 352 -18.92 34.85 13.93
CA LYS A 352 -17.84 34.50 12.99
C LYS A 352 -18.34 33.60 11.86
N GLU A 353 -17.60 33.63 10.76
CA GLU A 353 -17.79 32.73 9.63
C GLU A 353 -17.39 31.29 10.00
N ILE A 354 -18.19 30.33 9.54
CA ILE A 354 -18.00 28.89 9.75
C ILE A 354 -17.45 28.22 8.50
N GLY A 355 -17.72 28.77 7.32
CA GLY A 355 -17.23 28.20 6.07
C GLY A 355 -18.21 28.37 4.90
N ASN A 356 -17.77 27.91 3.74
CA ASN A 356 -18.51 27.83 2.49
C ASN A 356 -18.58 26.37 1.99
N ASN A 357 -19.10 26.14 0.78
CA ASN A 357 -19.30 24.81 0.18
C ASN A 357 -20.19 23.87 1.03
N MET A 358 -21.30 24.43 1.52
CA MET A 358 -22.26 23.70 2.35
C MET A 358 -23.29 22.97 1.47
N PRO A 359 -23.63 21.71 1.79
CA PRO A 359 -24.56 20.95 0.96
C PRO A 359 -25.93 21.62 0.87
N GLY A 360 -26.41 21.80 -0.36
CA GLY A 360 -27.68 22.46 -0.66
C GLY A 360 -27.56 23.95 -1.00
N PHE A 361 -26.35 24.51 -1.04
CA PHE A 361 -26.05 25.90 -1.39
C PHE A 361 -24.89 25.97 -2.39
N ASP A 362 -24.70 27.15 -3.00
CA ASP A 362 -23.61 27.38 -3.94
C ASP A 362 -22.23 27.30 -3.23
N GLU A 363 -21.20 26.88 -3.97
CA GLU A 363 -19.88 26.54 -3.40
C GLU A 363 -19.18 27.73 -2.74
N ASP A 364 -19.51 28.94 -3.16
CA ASP A 364 -18.99 30.22 -2.69
C ASP A 364 -19.84 30.88 -1.60
N THR A 365 -21.06 30.38 -1.31
CA THR A 365 -21.92 30.94 -0.27
C THR A 365 -21.30 30.75 1.12
N ILE A 366 -21.02 31.86 1.81
CA ILE A 366 -20.40 31.87 3.15
C ILE A 366 -21.47 31.87 4.25
N PHE A 367 -21.30 30.99 5.23
CA PHE A 367 -22.17 30.90 6.42
C PHE A 367 -21.46 31.41 7.65
N LYS A 368 -22.18 32.17 8.48
CA LYS A 368 -21.72 32.65 9.79
C LYS A 368 -22.66 32.21 10.91
N ILE A 369 -22.18 32.23 12.16
CA ILE A 369 -23.08 32.15 13.32
C ILE A 369 -23.48 33.55 13.71
N ASP A 370 -24.77 33.80 13.70
CA ASP A 370 -25.34 35.07 14.13
C ASP A 370 -24.98 35.36 15.60
N GLU A 371 -24.56 36.58 15.89
CA GLU A 371 -24.03 36.97 17.20
C GLU A 371 -25.11 36.90 18.28
N ASP A 372 -26.30 37.42 17.97
CA ASP A 372 -27.42 37.52 18.90
C ASP A 372 -28.15 36.19 19.07
N SER A 373 -28.51 35.53 17.96
CA SER A 373 -29.36 34.33 17.99
C SER A 373 -28.59 33.01 18.08
N GLY A 374 -27.30 32.97 17.70
CA GLY A 374 -26.52 31.74 17.63
C GLY A 374 -26.95 30.79 16.50
N TYR A 375 -27.78 31.24 15.57
CA TYR A 375 -28.21 30.47 14.41
C TYR A 375 -27.28 30.66 13.20
N LEU A 376 -27.37 29.70 12.26
CA LEU A 376 -26.66 29.80 10.99
C LEU A 376 -27.27 30.91 10.14
N PHE A 377 -26.43 31.83 9.70
CA PHE A 377 -26.80 32.98 8.90
C PHE A 377 -26.07 32.91 7.56
N ASN A 378 -26.84 32.98 6.48
CA ASN A 378 -26.29 33.05 5.13
C ASN A 378 -25.92 34.52 4.85
N THR A 379 -24.63 34.76 4.62
CA THR A 379 -24.11 36.12 4.45
C THR A 379 -24.51 36.78 3.14
N GLU A 380 -24.78 35.99 2.09
CA GLU A 380 -25.14 36.45 0.76
C GLU A 380 -26.62 36.89 0.68
N THR A 381 -27.52 36.09 1.26
CA THR A 381 -28.96 36.41 1.30
C THR A 381 -29.36 37.29 2.48
N GLY A 382 -28.45 37.48 3.45
CA GLY A 382 -28.67 38.32 4.64
C GLY A 382 -29.71 37.76 5.60
N LYS A 383 -29.99 36.45 5.56
CA LYS A 383 -31.04 35.81 6.35
C LYS A 383 -30.52 34.62 7.16
N ILE A 384 -31.18 34.38 8.30
CA ILE A 384 -31.04 33.14 9.07
C ILE A 384 -31.68 32.00 8.27
N ILE A 385 -30.94 30.91 8.09
CA ILE A 385 -31.44 29.76 7.32
C ILE A 385 -32.51 28.97 8.08
N THR A 386 -33.31 28.22 7.34
CA THR A 386 -34.40 27.44 7.95
C THR A 386 -33.87 26.29 8.81
N LYS A 387 -34.74 25.74 9.67
CA LYS A 387 -34.38 24.63 10.57
C LYS A 387 -33.92 23.37 9.83
N GLU A 388 -34.51 23.11 8.66
CA GLU A 388 -34.22 21.95 7.83
C GLU A 388 -32.84 22.08 7.17
N GLU A 389 -32.58 23.22 6.53
CA GLU A 389 -31.27 23.57 5.95
C GLU A 389 -30.17 23.58 7.01
N SER A 390 -30.46 24.18 8.18
CA SER A 390 -29.55 24.19 9.31
C SER A 390 -29.13 22.78 9.74
N LEU A 391 -30.08 21.84 9.78
CA LEU A 391 -29.79 20.46 10.17
C LEU A 391 -28.89 19.73 9.16
N VAL A 392 -29.05 20.01 7.87
CA VAL A 392 -28.20 19.48 6.80
C VAL A 392 -26.77 20.01 6.94
N ILE A 393 -26.61 21.33 7.11
CA ILE A 393 -25.29 21.95 7.32
C ILE A 393 -24.63 21.42 8.60
N TRP A 394 -25.37 21.32 9.71
CA TRP A 394 -24.80 20.82 10.96
C TRP A 394 -24.38 19.34 10.85
N LYS A 395 -25.10 18.50 10.10
CA LYS A 395 -24.69 17.11 9.84
C LYS A 395 -23.41 17.06 9.01
N TYR A 396 -23.31 17.91 7.99
CA TYR A 396 -22.10 18.02 7.18
C TYR A 396 -20.89 18.45 8.01
N LEU A 397 -21.03 19.49 8.83
CA LEU A 397 -19.98 19.97 9.73
C LEU A 397 -19.62 18.94 10.79
N TYR A 398 -20.59 18.17 11.29
CA TYR A 398 -20.34 17.08 12.25
C TYR A 398 -19.50 15.95 11.64
N ASN A 399 -19.71 15.65 10.36
CA ASN A 399 -18.93 14.64 9.62
C ASN A 399 -17.59 15.18 9.10
N ASN A 400 -17.46 16.50 8.93
CA ASN A 400 -16.26 17.19 8.42
C ASN A 400 -15.80 18.25 9.43
N LYS A 401 -15.47 17.83 10.65
CA LYS A 401 -15.18 18.73 11.79
C LYS A 401 -13.96 19.62 11.55
N ASP A 402 -13.03 19.15 10.73
CA ASP A 402 -11.82 19.83 10.28
C ASP A 402 -12.12 21.06 9.41
N LYS A 403 -13.27 21.10 8.73
CA LYS A 403 -13.67 22.21 7.85
C LYS A 403 -14.39 23.35 8.59
N VAL A 404 -14.74 23.17 9.86
CA VAL A 404 -15.44 24.17 10.68
C VAL A 404 -14.53 25.38 10.94
N GLY A 405 -14.95 26.55 10.48
CA GLY A 405 -14.21 27.81 10.59
C GLY A 405 -13.26 28.08 9.43
N GLN A 406 -13.23 27.21 8.41
CA GLN A 406 -12.42 27.41 7.21
C GLN A 406 -13.30 27.96 6.09
N VAL A 407 -13.08 29.21 5.71
CA VAL A 407 -13.64 29.77 4.48
C VAL A 407 -12.62 29.57 3.37
N GLN A 408 -12.93 28.68 2.44
CA GLN A 408 -12.09 28.47 1.27
C GLN A 408 -12.32 29.63 0.31
N ILE A 409 -11.38 30.58 0.28
CA ILE A 409 -11.35 31.60 -0.77
C ILE A 409 -10.96 30.88 -2.06
N ILE A 410 -11.94 30.59 -2.91
CA ILE A 410 -11.69 30.05 -4.25
C ILE A 410 -11.01 31.17 -5.05
N LYS A 411 -9.68 31.24 -4.98
CA LYS A 411 -8.91 31.81 -6.08
C LYS A 411 -9.04 30.83 -7.24
N PRO A 412 -9.38 31.27 -8.45
CA PRO A 412 -9.56 30.37 -9.58
C PRO A 412 -8.21 29.78 -10.01
N GLU A 413 -7.76 28.73 -9.32
CA GLU A 413 -6.64 27.89 -9.72
C GLU A 413 -7.17 26.77 -10.62
N PHE A 414 -7.51 27.10 -11.86
CA PHE A 414 -7.48 26.12 -12.94
C PHE A 414 -6.01 25.89 -13.29
N ILE A 415 -5.39 24.85 -12.73
CA ILE A 415 -4.15 24.29 -13.29
C ILE A 415 -4.55 23.58 -14.59
N ASN A 416 -4.61 24.35 -15.68
CA ASN A 416 -4.78 23.88 -17.05
C ASN A 416 -3.50 23.13 -17.46
N ASN A 417 -3.44 21.82 -17.21
CA ASN A 417 -2.29 21.00 -17.58
C ASN A 417 -2.27 20.78 -19.10
N ILE A 418 -1.76 21.77 -19.84
CA ILE A 418 -1.74 21.81 -21.30
C ILE A 418 -0.66 20.92 -21.89
N GLU A 419 0.38 20.61 -21.12
CA GLU A 419 1.47 19.74 -21.53
C GLU A 419 0.96 18.35 -21.94
N GLN A 420 -0.16 17.90 -21.39
CA GLN A 420 -0.81 16.62 -21.76
C GLN A 420 -1.26 16.55 -23.24
N PHE A 421 -1.36 17.70 -23.91
CA PHE A 421 -1.79 17.79 -25.30
C PHE A 421 -0.63 17.87 -26.30
N ILE A 422 0.58 18.09 -25.82
CA ILE A 422 1.78 18.10 -26.67
C ILE A 422 2.04 16.67 -27.18
N ASN A 423 2.51 16.55 -28.43
CA ASN A 423 2.72 15.30 -29.18
C ASN A 423 1.44 14.52 -29.51
N LYS A 424 0.24 15.07 -29.27
CA LYS A 424 -0.99 14.46 -29.79
C LYS A 424 -1.11 14.67 -31.29
N ILE A 425 -1.61 13.63 -31.96
CA ILE A 425 -1.91 13.63 -33.38
C ILE A 425 -3.36 14.09 -33.56
N ILE A 426 -3.58 15.02 -34.48
CA ILE A 426 -4.90 15.48 -34.87
C ILE A 426 -5.06 15.42 -36.39
N TYR A 427 -6.30 15.25 -36.85
CA TYR A 427 -6.67 15.18 -38.25
C TYR A 427 -7.48 16.42 -38.61
N ILE A 428 -6.98 17.24 -39.54
CA ILE A 428 -7.63 18.48 -39.96
C ILE A 428 -8.05 18.36 -41.42
N THR A 429 -9.34 18.55 -41.69
CA THR A 429 -9.86 18.54 -43.06
C THR A 429 -9.57 19.88 -43.75
N LYS A 430 -8.83 19.85 -44.85
CA LYS A 430 -8.60 21.00 -45.75
C LYS A 430 -9.13 20.67 -47.15
N ASN A 431 -9.46 21.69 -47.93
CA ASN A 431 -9.82 21.48 -49.33
C ASN A 431 -8.55 21.44 -50.19
N ASP A 432 -8.44 20.46 -51.07
CA ASP A 432 -7.38 20.40 -52.08
C ASP A 432 -7.56 21.51 -53.13
N SER A 433 -6.60 21.62 -54.05
CA SER A 433 -6.61 22.60 -55.14
C SER A 433 -7.81 22.43 -56.11
N PHE A 434 -8.54 21.33 -56.01
CA PHE A 434 -9.70 20.96 -56.82
C PHE A 434 -11.03 21.05 -56.06
N GLY A 435 -11.01 21.46 -54.78
CA GLY A 435 -12.20 21.63 -53.94
C GLY A 435 -12.66 20.37 -53.20
N ASN A 436 -11.94 19.26 -53.29
CA ASN A 436 -12.24 18.04 -52.53
C ASN A 436 -11.72 18.16 -51.09
N LYS A 437 -12.46 17.61 -50.13
CA LYS A 437 -12.06 17.58 -48.72
C LYS A 437 -11.06 16.46 -48.48
N GLU A 438 -9.86 16.82 -48.06
CA GLU A 438 -8.79 15.89 -47.70
C GLU A 438 -8.46 16.03 -46.20
N SER A 439 -8.29 14.90 -45.52
CA SER A 439 -7.96 14.87 -44.10
C SER A 439 -6.45 14.80 -43.93
N ILE A 440 -5.83 15.87 -43.46
CA ILE A 440 -4.38 15.98 -43.31
C ILE A 440 -4.00 15.75 -41.85
N LYS A 441 -2.91 15.00 -41.64
CA LYS A 441 -2.43 14.61 -40.32
C LYS A 441 -1.45 15.64 -39.75
N TYR A 442 -1.75 16.15 -38.56
CA TYR A 442 -0.91 17.11 -37.83
C TYR A 442 -0.49 16.55 -36.47
N VAL A 443 0.65 17.02 -35.95
CA VAL A 443 1.08 16.82 -34.56
C VAL A 443 1.08 18.15 -33.82
N VAL A 444 0.59 18.14 -32.59
CA VAL A 444 0.68 19.30 -31.67
C VAL A 444 2.11 19.41 -31.18
N THR A 445 2.83 20.44 -31.63
CA THR A 445 4.24 20.64 -31.28
C THR A 445 4.43 21.50 -30.05
N ASP A 446 3.56 22.50 -29.85
CA ASP A 446 3.68 23.44 -28.75
C ASP A 446 2.33 24.13 -28.46
N ILE A 447 2.13 24.60 -27.23
CA ILE A 447 0.98 25.41 -26.84
C ILE A 447 1.48 26.53 -25.93
N LYS A 448 1.49 27.77 -26.44
CA LYS A 448 2.09 28.91 -25.74
C LYS A 448 1.04 29.76 -25.03
N GLU A 449 1.38 30.20 -23.82
CA GLU A 449 0.59 31.17 -23.06
C GLU A 449 0.77 32.59 -23.63
N GLU A 450 -0.36 33.24 -23.95
CA GLU A 450 -0.42 34.62 -24.40
C GLU A 450 -1.58 35.36 -23.71
N LEU A 451 -1.32 36.58 -23.25
CA LEU A 451 -2.37 37.44 -22.69
C LEU A 451 -3.19 38.05 -23.84
N ASP A 452 -4.51 38.00 -23.72
CA ASP A 452 -5.39 38.70 -24.65
C ASP A 452 -5.47 40.20 -24.36
N SER A 453 -6.19 40.95 -25.21
CA SER A 453 -6.34 42.40 -25.09
C SER A 453 -7.02 42.88 -23.80
N LYS A 454 -7.57 41.95 -22.98
CA LYS A 454 -8.20 42.23 -21.69
C LYS A 454 -7.37 41.73 -20.51
N GLY A 455 -6.13 41.25 -20.75
CA GLY A 455 -5.23 40.74 -19.72
C GLY A 455 -5.57 39.33 -19.24
N ILE A 456 -6.37 38.56 -19.98
CA ILE A 456 -6.73 37.19 -19.63
C ILE A 456 -5.77 36.22 -20.32
N THR A 457 -5.20 35.27 -19.58
CA THR A 457 -4.33 34.22 -20.11
C THR A 457 -5.12 33.31 -21.06
N LYS A 458 -4.66 33.23 -22.30
CA LYS A 458 -5.14 32.30 -23.33
C LYS A 458 -3.95 31.60 -23.96
N TYR A 459 -4.24 30.69 -24.88
CA TYR A 459 -3.26 29.77 -25.42
C TYR A 459 -3.25 29.81 -26.95
N ARG A 460 -2.05 29.80 -27.53
CA ARG A 460 -1.83 29.65 -28.96
C ARG A 460 -1.37 28.24 -29.26
N LEU A 461 -2.12 27.54 -30.11
CA LEU A 461 -1.82 26.17 -30.50
C LEU A 461 -0.85 26.16 -31.69
N HIS A 462 0.23 25.40 -31.60
CA HIS A 462 1.21 25.20 -32.65
C HIS A 462 1.16 23.73 -33.12
N ILE A 463 1.00 23.53 -34.42
CA ILE A 463 0.87 22.21 -35.05
C ILE A 463 1.80 22.11 -36.25
N ASN A 464 2.30 20.90 -36.53
CA ASN A 464 3.12 20.62 -37.70
C ASN A 464 2.53 19.50 -38.54
N ASN A 465 2.60 19.64 -39.86
CA ASN A 465 2.10 18.64 -40.80
C ASN A 465 3.03 17.42 -40.78
N LEU A 466 2.48 16.23 -40.55
CA LEU A 466 3.27 14.98 -40.51
C LEU A 466 3.59 14.44 -41.91
N GLU A 467 2.84 14.85 -42.93
CA GLU A 467 3.00 14.37 -44.31
C GLU A 467 4.02 15.20 -45.12
N ASP A 468 4.26 16.44 -44.71
CA ASP A 468 5.34 17.28 -45.22
C ASP A 468 6.11 17.91 -44.04
N PRO A 469 7.09 17.19 -43.47
CA PRO A 469 7.86 17.67 -42.32
C PRO A 469 8.79 18.86 -42.63
N THR A 470 8.84 19.30 -43.90
CA THR A 470 9.59 20.50 -44.30
C THR A 470 8.76 21.78 -44.26
N GLN A 471 7.44 21.68 -44.04
CA GLN A 471 6.58 22.84 -43.79
C GLN A 471 6.85 23.46 -42.42
N ASP A 472 6.80 24.80 -42.37
CA ASP A 472 6.89 25.56 -41.12
C ASP A 472 5.69 25.26 -40.20
N VAL A 473 5.93 25.34 -38.89
CA VAL A 473 4.91 25.12 -37.86
C VAL A 473 3.74 26.09 -38.03
N GLU A 474 2.54 25.54 -38.25
CA GLU A 474 1.29 26.31 -38.33
C GLU A 474 0.83 26.70 -36.92
N LYS A 475 0.39 27.95 -36.74
CA LYS A 475 -0.13 28.46 -35.47
C LYS A 475 -1.61 28.83 -35.58
N SER A 476 -2.37 28.65 -34.50
CA SER A 476 -3.77 29.07 -34.45
C SER A 476 -3.90 30.59 -34.69
N LYS A 477 -4.87 30.99 -35.52
CA LYS A 477 -5.13 32.40 -35.84
C LYS A 477 -5.64 33.17 -34.63
N SER A 478 -6.54 32.55 -33.86
CA SER A 478 -7.08 33.08 -32.60
C SER A 478 -6.38 32.48 -31.39
N LEU A 479 -6.40 33.25 -30.30
CA LEU A 479 -6.08 32.77 -28.96
C LEU A 479 -7.26 31.96 -28.40
N LEU A 480 -6.98 30.77 -27.89
CA LEU A 480 -7.95 29.79 -27.43
C LEU A 480 -7.94 29.70 -25.90
N THR A 481 -9.10 29.42 -25.30
CA THR A 481 -9.16 29.00 -23.89
C THR A 481 -8.75 27.53 -23.76
N PHE A 482 -8.44 27.08 -22.55
CA PHE A 482 -8.10 25.69 -22.31
C PHE A 482 -9.19 24.71 -22.77
N GLU A 483 -10.45 24.98 -22.43
CA GLU A 483 -11.58 24.15 -22.86
C GLU A 483 -11.70 24.09 -24.39
N GLN A 484 -11.40 25.20 -25.08
CA GLN A 484 -11.39 25.22 -26.55
C GLN A 484 -10.26 24.37 -27.15
N ILE A 485 -9.07 24.38 -26.54
CA ILE A 485 -7.96 23.51 -26.97
C ILE A 485 -8.30 22.05 -26.73
N LYS A 486 -8.80 21.73 -25.53
CA LYS A 486 -9.18 20.37 -25.16
C LYS A 486 -10.23 19.81 -26.11
N LEU A 487 -11.32 20.55 -26.33
CA LEU A 487 -12.39 20.16 -27.24
C LEU A 487 -11.86 19.98 -28.67
N PHE A 488 -11.07 20.94 -29.16
CA PHE A 488 -10.49 20.88 -30.51
C PHE A 488 -9.61 19.64 -30.71
N ILE A 489 -8.78 19.28 -29.73
CA ILE A 489 -7.90 18.12 -29.83
C ILE A 489 -8.70 16.81 -29.70
N GLU A 490 -9.68 16.75 -28.80
CA GLU A 490 -10.54 15.56 -28.65
C GLU A 490 -11.34 15.29 -29.94
N GLU A 491 -11.98 16.32 -30.52
CA GLU A 491 -12.81 16.18 -31.73
C GLU A 491 -12.03 15.80 -32.99
N ASN A 492 -10.74 16.11 -33.03
CA ASN A 492 -9.85 15.86 -34.17
C ASN A 492 -8.82 14.77 -33.89
N SER A 493 -8.89 14.07 -32.75
CA SER A 493 -7.97 12.97 -32.41
C SER A 493 -8.25 11.66 -33.17
N VAL A 494 -9.39 11.58 -33.86
CA VAL A 494 -9.82 10.44 -34.67
C VAL A 494 -10.00 10.86 -36.11
N GLU A 495 -9.47 10.08 -37.04
CA GLU A 495 -9.60 10.32 -38.48
C GLU A 495 -11.07 10.16 -38.92
N LYS A 496 -11.64 11.23 -39.48
CA LYS A 496 -13.00 11.22 -39.99
C LYS A 496 -12.98 10.78 -41.45
N ASN A 497 -13.41 9.53 -41.71
CA ASN A 497 -13.60 9.02 -43.06
C ASN A 497 -14.78 9.72 -43.75
N TYR A 498 -14.50 10.68 -44.63
CA TYR A 498 -15.50 11.22 -45.55
C TYR A 498 -15.57 10.37 -46.82
N SER A 499 -15.92 9.09 -46.67
CA SER A 499 -16.34 8.27 -47.81
C SER A 499 -17.79 8.62 -48.18
N SER A 500 -17.93 9.46 -49.21
CA SER A 500 -19.07 9.55 -50.13
C SER A 500 -20.48 9.53 -49.53
N TYR A 501 -21.02 10.72 -49.22
CA TYR A 501 -22.43 11.04 -49.47
C TYR A 501 -22.47 12.17 -50.50
N ASN A 502 -22.46 11.78 -51.77
CA ASN A 502 -23.06 12.58 -52.83
C ASN A 502 -24.49 12.03 -53.02
N GLU A 503 -25.49 12.81 -52.60
CA GLU A 503 -26.73 12.92 -53.36
C GLU A 503 -26.66 14.19 -54.21
#